data_AF-A0A7W1ESW4-F1
#
_entry.id   AF-A0A7W1ESW4-F1
#
_cell.length_a   1.000
_cell.length_b   1.000
_cell.length_c   1.000
_cell.angle_alpha   90.00
_cell.angle_beta   90.00
_cell.angle_gamma   90.00
#
_symmetry.space_group_name_H-M   'P 1'
#
loop_
_entity.id
_entity.type
_entity.pdbx_description
1 polymer ?
#
loop_
_entity_poly.entity_id
_entity_poly.type
_entity_poly.pdbx_seq_one_letter_code
_entity_poly.pdbx_strand_id
1 'polypeptide(L)'
;MKNPLFGTGIGSHEFAYEKYTLNKLIGGIYKFNAGDANSLFLRAASEIGLLGVIFLVLFVFKYFVSHDLLGNEPNNTYWVISNSLLVLILLTYLRQGNYTYNGFFFYCWMYFYNSSSYNKYTTELATK
;
A
#
# COMPACT_ATOMS: atom_id res chain seq x y z
N MET A 1 -16.89 10.39 -9.82
CA MET A 1 -15.54 10.68 -10.37
C MET A 1 -15.66 10.95 -11.86
N LYS A 2 -15.04 12.01 -12.38
CA LYS A 2 -15.04 12.32 -13.81
C LYS A 2 -13.95 11.56 -14.59
N ASN A 3 -12.95 11.01 -13.87
CA ASN A 3 -11.84 10.20 -14.41
C ASN A 3 -11.53 9.01 -13.46
N PRO A 4 -12.21 7.86 -13.58
CA PRO A 4 -12.01 6.73 -12.68
C PRO A 4 -10.63 6.05 -12.83
N LEU A 5 -10.00 6.14 -14.01
CA LEU A 5 -8.72 5.50 -14.27
C LEU A 5 -7.53 6.25 -13.66
N PHE A 6 -7.53 7.57 -13.76
CA PHE A 6 -6.40 8.44 -13.41
C PHE A 6 -6.65 9.34 -12.18
N GLY A 7 -7.86 9.30 -11.61
CA GLY A 7 -8.23 10.11 -10.46
C GLY A 7 -8.30 11.60 -10.78
N THR A 8 -8.19 12.42 -9.74
CA THR A 8 -8.28 13.89 -9.83
C THR A 8 -6.94 14.63 -9.63
N GLY A 9 -5.84 13.89 -9.43
CA GLY A 9 -4.49 14.41 -9.20
C GLY A 9 -4.03 14.28 -7.74
N ILE A 10 -2.72 14.22 -7.51
CA ILE A 10 -2.14 14.13 -6.16
C ILE A 10 -2.50 15.37 -5.35
N GLY A 11 -2.88 15.18 -4.09
CA GLY A 11 -3.33 16.24 -3.17
C GLY A 11 -4.74 16.75 -3.44
N SER A 12 -5.44 16.23 -4.45
CA SER A 12 -6.79 16.69 -4.79
C SER A 12 -7.91 16.10 -3.92
N HIS A 13 -7.58 15.17 -3.02
CA HIS A 13 -8.57 14.45 -2.22
C HIS A 13 -9.50 15.38 -1.44
N GLU A 14 -8.95 16.40 -0.78
CA GLU A 14 -9.73 17.34 0.03
C GLU A 14 -10.73 18.13 -0.83
N PHE A 15 -10.33 18.58 -2.02
CA PHE A 15 -11.21 19.25 -2.98
C PHE A 15 -12.32 18.33 -3.49
N ALA A 16 -12.00 17.05 -3.75
CA ALA A 16 -12.98 16.05 -4.14
C ALA A 16 -13.98 15.76 -3.01
N TYR A 17 -13.50 15.69 -1.77
CA TYR A 17 -14.32 15.54 -0.58
C TYR A 17 -15.29 16.71 -0.45
N GLU A 18 -14.83 17.96 -0.51
CA GLU A 18 -15.71 19.13 -0.38
C GLU A 18 -16.77 19.20 -1.47
N LYS A 19 -16.46 18.76 -2.68
CA LYS A 19 -17.39 18.77 -3.82
C LYS A 19 -18.45 17.67 -3.74
N TYR A 20 -18.06 16.46 -3.33
CA TYR A 20 -18.90 15.27 -3.44
C TYR A 20 -19.35 14.67 -2.10
N THR A 21 -18.99 15.27 -0.96
CA THR A 21 -19.38 14.73 0.35
C THR A 21 -20.89 14.73 0.57
N LEU A 22 -21.39 13.58 1.02
CA LEU A 22 -22.77 13.41 1.45
C LEU A 22 -23.04 14.00 2.84
N ASN A 23 -21.99 14.39 3.59
CA ASN A 23 -22.17 15.04 4.90
C ASN A 23 -22.97 16.34 4.79
N LYS A 24 -22.99 17.00 3.63
CA LYS A 24 -23.85 18.16 3.38
C LYS A 24 -25.34 17.85 3.53
N LEU A 25 -25.77 16.62 3.25
CA LEU A 25 -27.17 16.21 3.36
C LEU A 25 -27.65 16.03 4.81
N ILE A 26 -26.71 15.80 5.75
CA ILE A 26 -26.97 15.61 7.18
C ILE A 26 -26.51 16.82 8.02
N GLY A 27 -26.47 18.00 7.41
CA GLY A 27 -26.17 19.27 8.09
C GLY A 27 -24.70 19.72 8.06
N GLY A 28 -23.78 18.91 7.53
CA GLY A 28 -22.40 19.32 7.26
C GLY A 28 -21.54 19.64 8.50
N ILE A 29 -22.01 19.28 9.70
CA ILE A 29 -21.40 19.65 10.98
C ILE A 29 -20.03 18.96 11.16
N TYR A 30 -19.86 17.76 10.60
CA TYR A 30 -18.64 16.98 10.73
C TYR A 30 -17.91 16.80 9.39
N LYS A 31 -16.63 17.16 9.35
CA LYS A 31 -15.71 16.91 8.21
C LYS A 31 -14.93 15.61 8.41
N PHE A 32 -15.62 14.47 8.48
CA PHE A 32 -14.97 13.17 8.65
C PHE A 32 -13.97 12.88 7.53
N ASN A 33 -12.70 12.67 7.89
CA ASN A 33 -11.63 12.19 7.01
C ASN A 33 -11.39 13.07 5.76
N ALA A 34 -11.69 14.37 5.85
CA ALA A 34 -11.61 15.28 4.70
C ALA A 34 -10.19 15.43 4.15
N GLY A 35 -9.19 15.56 5.03
CA GLY A 35 -7.81 15.83 4.64
C GLY A 35 -7.05 14.62 4.11
N ASP A 36 -7.38 13.40 4.57
CA ASP A 36 -6.54 12.22 4.32
C ASP A 36 -7.32 10.94 3.96
N ALA A 37 -8.65 10.99 3.92
CA ALA A 37 -9.51 9.81 3.67
C ALA A 37 -9.44 8.72 4.75
N ASN A 38 -8.65 8.89 5.81
CA ASN A 38 -8.38 7.88 6.86
C ASN A 38 -7.92 6.52 6.32
N SER A 39 -7.45 6.49 5.07
CA SER A 39 -7.00 5.30 4.36
C SER A 39 -6.27 5.71 3.09
N LEU A 40 -5.03 5.27 2.93
CA LEU A 40 -4.25 5.52 1.73
C LEU A 40 -4.90 4.87 0.50
N PHE A 41 -5.65 3.78 0.67
CA PHE A 41 -6.45 3.17 -0.41
C PHE A 41 -7.48 4.15 -0.95
N LEU A 42 -8.31 4.73 -0.09
CA LEU A 42 -9.35 5.68 -0.51
C LEU A 42 -8.73 6.93 -1.12
N ARG A 43 -7.62 7.40 -0.54
CA ARG A 43 -6.88 8.53 -1.09
C ARG A 43 -6.29 8.23 -2.46
N ALA A 44 -5.60 7.09 -2.62
CA ALA A 44 -5.04 6.67 -3.90
C ALA A 44 -6.12 6.47 -4.97
N ALA A 45 -7.26 5.88 -4.61
CA ALA A 45 -8.40 5.73 -5.50
C ALA A 45 -8.99 7.08 -5.94
N SER A 46 -8.98 8.09 -5.07
CA SER A 46 -9.45 9.45 -5.39
C SER A 46 -8.44 10.24 -6.24
N GLU A 47 -7.19 10.26 -5.80
CA GLU A 47 -6.13 11.10 -6.36
C GLU A 47 -5.54 10.52 -7.64
N ILE A 48 -5.26 9.21 -7.67
CA ILE A 48 -4.57 8.52 -8.77
C ILE A 48 -5.53 7.59 -9.53
N GLY A 49 -6.70 7.31 -8.98
CA GLY A 49 -7.69 6.44 -9.60
C GLY A 49 -7.35 4.96 -9.46
N LEU A 50 -7.95 4.16 -10.35
CA LEU A 50 -7.76 2.72 -10.38
C LEU A 50 -6.29 2.33 -10.58
N LEU A 51 -5.50 3.13 -11.31
CA LEU A 51 -4.08 2.87 -11.54
C LEU A 51 -3.27 2.85 -10.24
N GLY A 52 -3.52 3.80 -9.33
CA GLY A 52 -2.82 3.85 -8.04
C GLY A 52 -3.13 2.62 -7.18
N VAL A 53 -4.40 2.20 -7.18
CA VAL A 53 -4.84 1.01 -6.46
C VAL A 53 -4.22 -0.26 -7.05
N ILE A 54 -4.27 -0.43 -8.38
CA ILE A 54 -3.68 -1.58 -9.07
C ILE A 54 -2.18 -1.63 -8.81
N PHE A 55 -1.47 -0.50 -8.91
CA PHE A 55 -0.04 -0.44 -8.65
C PHE A 55 0.31 -0.97 -7.26
N LEU A 56 -0.42 -0.55 -6.23
CA LEU A 56 -0.16 -0.98 -4.85
C LEU A 56 -0.47 -2.45 -4.63
N VAL A 57 -1.55 -2.95 -5.23
CA VAL A 57 -1.89 -4.38 -5.19
C VAL A 57 -0.80 -5.21 -5.88
N LEU A 58 -0.41 -4.83 -7.09
CA LEU A 58 0.67 -5.50 -7.83
C LEU A 58 2.00 -5.43 -7.08
N PHE A 59 2.30 -4.30 -6.44
CA PHE A 59 3.51 -4.14 -5.63
C PHE A 59 3.55 -5.14 -4.47
N VAL A 60 2.45 -5.26 -3.72
CA VAL A 60 2.34 -6.20 -2.59
C VAL A 60 2.53 -7.64 -3.05
N PHE A 61 1.84 -8.05 -4.13
CA PHE A 61 1.94 -9.42 -4.65
C PHE A 61 3.31 -9.72 -5.26
N LYS A 62 3.90 -8.79 -6.01
CA LYS A 62 5.17 -9.00 -6.72
C LYS A 62 6.34 -9.24 -5.77
N TYR A 63 6.37 -8.56 -4.63
CA TYR A 63 7.50 -8.64 -3.69
C TYR A 63 7.19 -9.49 -2.45
N PHE A 64 6.09 -10.24 -2.46
CA PHE A 64 5.79 -11.17 -1.38
C PHE A 64 6.73 -12.37 -1.41
N VAL A 65 7.38 -12.64 -0.28
CA VAL A 65 8.14 -13.88 -0.06
C VAL A 65 7.25 -14.88 0.69
N SER A 66 6.91 -15.98 0.04
CA SER A 66 6.11 -17.06 0.61
C SER A 66 6.94 -17.98 1.50
N HIS A 67 6.25 -18.73 2.37
CA HIS A 67 6.90 -19.76 3.18
C HIS A 67 7.30 -20.93 2.29
N ASP A 68 8.51 -21.46 2.47
CA ASP A 68 8.93 -22.69 1.81
C ASP A 68 8.31 -23.89 2.54
N LEU A 69 7.39 -24.58 1.87
CA LEU A 69 6.69 -25.74 2.42
C LEU A 69 7.52 -27.04 2.32
N LEU A 70 8.61 -27.05 1.54
CA LEU A 70 9.41 -28.25 1.24
C LEU A 70 10.60 -28.45 2.19
N GLY A 71 10.80 -27.55 3.15
CA GLY A 71 11.53 -27.83 4.40
C GLY A 71 13.05 -27.99 4.31
N ASN A 72 13.69 -27.66 3.20
CA ASN A 72 15.12 -27.92 3.00
C ASN A 72 16.06 -26.71 3.21
N GLU A 73 15.54 -25.50 3.51
CA GLU A 73 16.37 -24.29 3.65
C GLU A 73 16.31 -23.64 5.05
N PRO A 74 17.45 -23.21 5.63
CA PRO A 74 17.56 -22.77 7.02
C PRO A 74 17.22 -21.29 7.27
N ASN A 75 16.62 -20.56 6.33
CA ASN A 75 16.43 -19.11 6.49
C ASN A 75 14.98 -18.63 6.32
N ASN A 76 14.14 -19.04 7.28
CA ASN A 76 12.77 -18.57 7.49
C ASN A 76 12.67 -17.03 7.73
N THR A 77 13.81 -16.37 7.95
CA THR A 77 13.90 -14.94 8.24
C THR A 77 13.29 -14.07 7.14
N TYR A 78 13.54 -14.37 5.86
CA TYR A 78 13.00 -13.58 4.75
C TYR A 78 11.47 -13.61 4.69
N TRP A 79 10.86 -14.77 5.00
CA TRP A 79 9.42 -14.92 5.09
C TRP A 79 8.85 -14.15 6.29
N VAL A 80 9.48 -14.26 7.47
CA VAL A 80 9.04 -13.52 8.68
C VAL A 80 9.10 -12.01 8.44
N ILE A 81 10.19 -11.51 7.85
CA ILE A 81 10.35 -10.10 7.50
C ILE A 81 9.29 -9.67 6.48
N SER A 82 9.08 -10.46 5.43
CA SER A 82 8.04 -10.21 4.41
C SER A 82 6.65 -10.06 5.03
N ASN A 83 6.24 -11.00 5.90
CA ASN A 83 4.93 -10.94 6.54
C ASN A 83 4.80 -9.78 7.52
N SER A 84 5.87 -9.47 8.26
CA SER A 84 5.89 -8.33 9.19
C SER A 84 5.71 -7.01 8.44
N LEU A 85 6.44 -6.82 7.34
CA LEU A 85 6.32 -5.65 6.47
C LEU A 85 4.97 -5.58 5.75
N LEU A 86 4.44 -6.73 5.30
CA LEU A 86 3.12 -6.81 4.67
C LEU A 86 2.03 -6.27 5.60
N VAL A 87 2.03 -6.68 6.88
CA VAL A 87 1.07 -6.18 7.87
C VAL A 87 1.18 -4.68 8.03
N LEU A 88 2.39 -4.11 8.10
CA LEU A 88 2.59 -2.66 8.18
C LEU A 88 2.08 -1.92 6.95
N ILE A 89 2.36 -2.45 5.74
CA ILE A 89 1.88 -1.89 4.48
C ILE A 89 0.35 -1.90 4.44
N LEU A 90 -0.28 -3.03 4.77
CA LEU A 90 -1.74 -3.16 4.78
C LEU A 90 -2.40 -2.25 5.84
N LEU A 91 -1.82 -2.15 7.03
CA LEU A 91 -2.32 -1.26 8.08
C LEU A 91 -2.32 0.20 7.65
N THR A 92 -1.24 0.66 7.03
CA THR A 92 -1.19 2.03 6.48
C THR A 92 -2.18 2.18 5.35
N TYR A 93 -2.28 1.20 4.47
CA TYR A 93 -3.18 1.26 3.33
C TYR A 93 -4.66 1.37 3.74
N LEU A 94 -5.06 0.61 4.76
CA LEU A 94 -6.45 0.55 5.22
C LEU A 94 -6.82 1.64 6.23
N ARG A 95 -5.85 2.19 6.97
CA ARG A 95 -6.15 3.04 8.15
C ARG A 95 -5.46 4.40 8.15
N GLN A 96 -4.43 4.62 7.34
CA GLN A 96 -3.69 5.87 7.36
C GLN A 96 -3.71 6.53 5.99
N GLY A 97 -4.24 7.75 5.93
CA GLY A 97 -4.44 8.50 4.71
C GLY A 97 -3.22 9.23 4.15
N ASN A 98 -2.14 9.30 4.92
CA ASN A 98 -0.98 10.11 4.57
C ASN A 98 0.12 9.27 3.87
N TYR A 99 0.63 9.75 2.74
CA TYR A 99 1.63 9.04 1.92
C TYR A 99 2.98 8.81 2.59
N THR A 100 3.41 9.70 3.51
CA THR A 100 4.76 9.65 4.12
C THR A 100 4.72 9.31 5.61
N TYR A 101 3.55 9.25 6.21
CA TYR A 101 3.41 9.06 7.64
C TYR A 101 3.96 7.70 8.10
N ASN A 102 4.54 7.66 9.30
CA ASN A 102 5.17 6.47 9.90
C ASN A 102 6.25 5.80 9.02
N GLY A 103 6.83 6.51 8.06
CA GLY A 103 7.84 5.92 7.19
C GLY A 103 7.29 4.99 6.11
N PHE A 104 6.02 5.16 5.68
CA PHE A 104 5.61 5.00 4.27
C PHE A 104 6.53 4.14 3.37
N PHE A 105 7.32 4.92 2.65
CA PHE A 105 8.29 4.49 1.67
C PHE A 105 9.43 3.64 2.23
N PHE A 106 9.82 3.83 3.51
CA PHE A 106 10.91 3.09 4.11
C PHE A 106 10.60 1.59 4.20
N TYR A 107 9.45 1.21 4.76
CA TYR A 107 9.10 -0.22 4.83
C TYR A 107 8.65 -0.79 3.47
N CYS A 108 8.14 0.03 2.54
CA CYS A 108 7.97 -0.41 1.15
C CYS A 108 9.33 -0.75 0.50
N TRP A 109 10.36 0.07 0.71
CA TRP A 109 11.70 -0.25 0.23
C TRP A 109 12.28 -1.48 0.91
N MET A 110 12.11 -1.63 2.24
CA MET A 110 12.52 -2.86 2.92
C MET A 110 11.84 -4.09 2.33
N TYR A 111 10.55 -4.00 1.98
CA TYR A 111 9.79 -5.11 1.38
C TYR A 111 10.35 -5.50 0.02
N PHE A 112 10.62 -4.50 -0.83
CA PHE A 112 11.31 -4.66 -2.11
C PHE A 112 12.70 -5.31 -1.96
N TYR A 113 13.52 -4.78 -1.05
CA TYR A 113 14.88 -5.28 -0.83
C TYR A 113 14.89 -6.68 -0.25
N ASN A 114 13.96 -7.00 0.66
CA ASN A 114 13.82 -8.35 1.22
C ASN A 114 13.54 -9.39 0.13
N SER A 115 12.59 -9.11 -0.77
CA SER A 115 12.31 -9.97 -1.93
C SER A 115 13.50 -10.08 -2.88
N SER A 116 14.19 -8.98 -3.15
CA SER A 116 15.37 -8.98 -4.02
C SER A 116 16.52 -9.81 -3.43
N SER A 117 16.77 -9.71 -2.13
CA SER A 117 17.78 -10.49 -1.42
C SER A 117 17.41 -11.97 -1.37
N TYR A 118 16.13 -12.30 -1.15
CA TYR A 118 15.64 -13.67 -1.20
C TYR A 118 15.87 -14.30 -2.59
N ASN A 119 15.55 -13.59 -3.67
CA ASN A 119 15.76 -14.10 -5.03
C ASN A 119 17.24 -14.35 -5.36
N LYS A 120 18.15 -13.51 -4.86
CA LYS A 120 19.60 -13.74 -5.00
C LYS A 120 20.04 -14.98 -4.24
N TYR A 121 19.60 -15.12 -2.99
CA TYR A 121 19.88 -16.27 -2.15
C TYR A 121 19.42 -17.59 -2.80
N THR A 122 18.19 -17.64 -3.32
CA THR A 122 17.67 -18.84 -3.99
C THR A 122 18.43 -19.17 -5.28
N THR A 123 18.85 -18.15 -6.03
CA THR A 123 19.66 -18.34 -7.24
C THR A 123 21.05 -18.90 -6.91
N GLU A 124 21.69 -18.40 -5.86
CA GLU A 124 23.00 -18.89 -5.40
C GLU A 124 22.94 -20.34 -4.92
N LEU A 125 21.85 -20.74 -4.25
CA LEU A 125 21.62 -22.13 -3.84
C LEU A 125 21.41 -23.05 -5.04
N ALA A 126 20.63 -22.63 -6.03
CA ALA A 126 20.36 -23.43 -7.23
C ALA A 126 21.60 -23.64 -8.12
N THR A 127 22.65 -22.83 -7.93
CA THR A 127 23.90 -22.91 -8.70
C THR A 127 24.95 -23.80 -8.01
N LYS A 128 24.75 -24.16 -6.73
CA LYS A 128 25.63 -25.07 -5.98
C LYS A 128 25.19 -26.52 -6.17
#